data_AF-A0A7J6VQK4-F1
#
_entry.id   AF-A0A7J6VQK4-F1
#
_cell.length_a   1.000
_cell.length_b   1.000
_cell.length_c   1.000
_cell.angle_alpha   90.00
_cell.angle_beta   90.00
_cell.angle_gamma   90.00
#
_symmetry.space_group_name_H-M   'P 1'
#
loop_
_entity.id
_entity.type
_entity.pdbx_description
1 polymer ?
#
loop_
_entity_poly.entity_id
_entity_poly.type
_entity_poly.pdbx_seq_one_letter_code
_entity_poly.pdbx_strand_id
1 'polypeptide(L)'
;MVPRGPKQGISFVRSVSPKNGTILLDDKEFVENVVSRTPLRRVGDPKEVSALVAFLCLPASSYITGQIISVDGGMTVNGFYPTHD
;
A
#
# COMPACT_ATOMS: atom_id res chain seq x y z
N MET A 1 -10.87 -25.94 22.16
CA MET A 1 -10.27 -24.90 21.30
C MET A 1 -11.40 -24.29 20.48
N VAL A 2 -11.78 -23.04 20.76
CA VAL A 2 -12.99 -22.43 20.19
C VAL A 2 -12.77 -22.12 18.70
N PRO A 3 -13.71 -22.48 17.79
CA PRO A 3 -13.65 -22.07 16.40
C PRO A 3 -13.91 -20.57 16.31
N ARG A 4 -12.91 -19.79 15.87
CA ARG A 4 -13.06 -18.34 15.72
C ARG A 4 -13.45 -18.03 14.28
N GLY A 5 -14.65 -17.47 14.11
CA GLY A 5 -15.18 -16.94 12.85
C GLY A 5 -14.33 -15.79 12.27
N PRO A 6 -14.78 -15.16 11.16
CA PRO A 6 -13.97 -14.28 10.34
C PRO A 6 -13.33 -13.16 11.18
N LYS A 7 -11.99 -13.07 11.12
CA LYS A 7 -11.17 -12.10 11.87
C LYS A 7 -11.52 -10.67 11.43
N GLN A 8 -12.54 -10.07 12.03
CA GLN A 8 -12.92 -8.66 11.84
C GLN A 8 -12.12 -7.70 12.73
N GLY A 9 -10.91 -8.09 13.16
CA GLY A 9 -9.96 -7.18 13.81
C GLY A 9 -9.27 -6.37 12.72
N ILE A 10 -9.71 -5.13 12.52
CA ILE A 10 -9.44 -4.32 11.33
C ILE A 10 -7.92 -4.06 11.20
N SER A 11 -7.25 -4.88 10.38
CA SER A 11 -5.92 -4.53 9.87
C SER A 11 -6.16 -3.61 8.68
N PHE A 12 -5.86 -2.33 8.84
CA PHE A 12 -6.04 -1.36 7.77
C PHE A 12 -4.85 -1.48 6.82
N VAL A 13 -5.10 -1.99 5.62
CA VAL A 13 -4.12 -1.90 4.53
C VAL A 13 -4.21 -0.50 3.94
N ARG A 14 -3.14 0.27 4.04
CA ARG A 14 -3.05 1.58 3.40
C ARG A 14 -2.33 1.42 2.08
N SER A 15 -3.10 1.45 0.99
CA SER A 15 -2.55 1.69 -0.34
C SER A 15 -2.46 3.20 -0.54
N VAL A 16 -1.27 3.70 -0.86
CA VAL A 16 -1.13 5.06 -1.37
C VAL A 16 -1.35 5.00 -2.87
N SER A 17 -2.61 5.13 -3.27
CA SER A 17 -2.99 5.36 -4.67
C SER A 17 -3.26 6.87 -4.86
N PRO A 18 -2.91 7.44 -6.02
CA PRO A 18 -3.33 8.80 -6.36
C PRO A 18 -4.85 8.95 -6.18
N LYS A 19 -5.31 10.03 -5.53
CA LYS A 19 -6.71 10.18 -5.11
C LYS A 19 -7.74 10.27 -6.25
N ASN A 20 -7.33 10.25 -7.52
CA ASN A 20 -8.22 10.20 -8.69
C ASN A 20 -7.78 9.04 -9.61
N GLY A 21 -8.31 7.84 -9.34
CA GLY A 21 -7.76 6.54 -9.78
C GLY A 21 -7.80 6.19 -11.27
N THR A 22 -8.12 7.12 -12.16
CA THR A 22 -8.08 6.89 -13.62
C THR A 22 -7.49 8.08 -14.36
N ILE A 23 -7.83 9.30 -13.94
CA ILE A 23 -7.48 10.55 -14.64
C ILE A 23 -6.00 10.93 -14.44
N LEU A 24 -5.35 10.46 -13.36
CA LEU A 24 -3.95 10.81 -13.03
C LEU A 24 -2.91 9.85 -13.60
N LEU A 25 -3.30 8.62 -13.97
CA LEU A 25 -2.36 7.70 -14.62
C LEU A 25 -2.12 8.07 -16.09
N ASP A 26 -3.09 8.76 -16.70
CA ASP A 26 -2.95 9.34 -18.04
C ASP A 26 -2.06 10.59 -18.05
N ASP A 27 -1.91 11.25 -16.89
CA ASP A 27 -0.97 12.35 -16.69
C ASP A 27 0.43 11.79 -16.46
N LYS A 28 1.18 11.66 -17.56
CA LYS A 28 2.56 11.14 -17.55
C LYS A 28 3.49 11.94 -16.64
N GLU A 29 3.34 13.26 -16.58
CA GLU A 29 4.19 14.12 -15.75
C GLU A 29 3.92 13.85 -14.27
N PHE A 30 2.65 13.69 -13.89
CA PHE A 30 2.29 13.29 -12.54
C PHE A 30 2.84 11.91 -12.19
N VAL A 31 2.69 10.91 -13.08
CA VAL A 31 3.20 9.55 -12.87
C VAL A 31 4.71 9.55 -12.71
N GLU A 32 5.44 10.24 -13.57
CA GLU A 32 6.90 10.36 -13.49
C GLU A 32 7.34 11.00 -12.18
N ASN A 33 6.66 12.07 -11.74
CA ASN A 33 6.94 12.72 -10.46
C ASN A 33 6.66 11.83 -9.24
N VAL A 34 5.64 10.96 -9.29
CA VAL A 34 5.39 9.99 -8.21
C VAL A 34 6.44 8.88 -8.25
N VAL A 35 6.71 8.33 -9.44
CA VAL A 35 7.68 7.26 -9.65
C VAL A 35 9.09 7.69 -9.24
N SER A 36 9.49 8.93 -9.52
CA SER A 36 10.82 9.46 -9.16
C SER A 36 11.05 9.52 -7.65
N ARG A 37 9.99 9.69 -6.87
CA ARG A 37 10.03 9.74 -5.40
C ARG A 37 9.84 8.38 -4.74
N THR A 38 9.26 7.42 -5.44
CA THR A 38 9.11 6.04 -4.95
C THR A 38 10.43 5.29 -5.06
N PRO A 39 10.99 4.76 -3.95
CA PRO A 39 12.23 3.98 -3.98
C PRO A 39 12.25 2.83 -5.00
N LEU A 40 11.12 2.12 -5.18
CA LEU A 40 11.01 1.06 -6.19
C LEU A 40 10.92 1.57 -7.64
N ARG A 41 10.82 2.89 -7.88
CA ARG A 41 10.84 3.52 -9.20
C ARG A 41 9.86 2.91 -10.22
N ARG A 42 8.70 2.46 -9.74
CA ARG A 42 7.62 1.96 -10.59
C ARG A 42 6.26 2.13 -9.93
N VAL A 43 5.21 2.01 -10.74
CA VAL A 43 3.85 1.86 -10.25
C VAL A 43 3.67 0.45 -9.66
N GLY A 44 2.94 0.35 -8.56
CA GLY A 44 2.59 -0.92 -7.93
C GLY A 44 1.59 -1.73 -8.76
N ASP A 45 1.71 -3.05 -8.73
CA ASP A 45 0.67 -3.93 -9.28
C ASP A 45 -0.42 -4.12 -8.20
N PRO A 46 -1.72 -4.02 -8.54
CA PRO A 46 -2.81 -4.31 -7.59
C PRO A 46 -2.68 -5.66 -6.85
N LYS A 47 -2.00 -6.64 -7.44
CA LYS A 47 -1.70 -7.93 -6.83
C LYS A 47 -0.78 -7.84 -5.61
N GLU A 48 0.04 -6.80 -5.50
CA GLU A 48 0.92 -6.59 -4.34
C GLU A 48 0.09 -6.26 -3.09
N VAL A 49 -0.99 -5.49 -3.25
CA VAL A 49 -1.95 -5.21 -2.16
C VAL A 49 -2.75 -6.47 -1.81
N SER A 50 -3.26 -7.19 -2.81
CA SER A 50 -4.06 -8.39 -2.55
C SER A 50 -3.24 -9.53 -1.94
N ALA A 51 -1.96 -9.66 -2.28
CA ALA A 51 -1.05 -10.61 -1.66
C ALA A 51 -0.85 -10.33 -0.15
N LEU A 52 -0.70 -9.06 0.25
CA LEU A 52 -0.64 -8.70 1.68
C LEU A 52 -1.95 -9.05 2.38
N VAL A 53 -3.10 -8.72 1.78
CA VAL A 53 -4.41 -9.06 2.36
C VAL A 53 -4.54 -10.57 2.56
N ALA A 54 -4.14 -11.37 1.57
CA ALA A 54 -4.14 -12.82 1.68
C ALA A 54 -3.23 -13.31 2.81
N PHE A 55 -2.02 -12.75 2.95
CA PHE A 55 -1.12 -13.06 4.07
C PHE A 55 -1.75 -12.74 5.43
N LEU A 56 -2.44 -11.61 5.56
CA LEU A 56 -3.12 -11.23 6.81
C LEU A 56 -4.24 -12.19 7.19
N CYS A 57 -4.80 -12.94 6.25
CA CYS A 57 -5.77 -13.99 6.53
C CYS A 57 -5.14 -15.31 7.03
N LEU A 58 -3.83 -15.52 6.86
CA LEU A 58 -3.16 -16.76 7.25
C LEU A 58 -3.00 -16.89 8.79
N PRO A 59 -2.71 -18.09 9.31
CA PRO A 59 -2.34 -18.26 10.72
C PRO A 59 -1.04 -17.54 11.11
N ALA A 60 -0.11 -17.37 10.16
CA ALA A 60 1.17 -16.71 10.38
C ALA A 60 1.04 -15.25 10.84
N SER A 61 -0.04 -14.57 10.49
CA SER A 61 -0.33 -13.19 10.91
C SER A 61 -1.08 -13.10 12.24
N SER A 62 -1.19 -14.20 13.01
CA SER A 62 -2.09 -14.30 14.18
C SER A 62 -1.86 -13.25 15.28
N TYR A 63 -0.68 -12.63 15.35
CA TYR A 63 -0.33 -11.60 16.32
C TYR A 63 -0.29 -10.18 15.73
N ILE A 64 -0.60 -10.03 14.44
CA ILE A 64 -0.64 -8.73 13.77
C ILE A 64 -2.06 -8.17 13.90
N THR A 65 -2.22 -7.10 14.66
CA THR A 65 -3.50 -6.41 14.87
C THR A 65 -3.27 -4.92 15.16
N GLY A 66 -4.26 -4.08 14.80
CA GLY A 66 -4.22 -2.64 15.03
C GLY A 66 -3.14 -1.87 14.26
N GLN A 67 -2.55 -2.48 13.22
CA GLN A 67 -1.50 -1.88 12.42
C GLN A 67 -2.05 -1.26 11.13
N ILE A 68 -1.37 -0.21 10.67
CA ILE A 68 -1.50 0.32 9.32
C ILE A 68 -0.27 -0.14 8.54
N ILE A 69 -0.46 -1.01 7.56
CA ILE A 69 0.65 -1.54 6.74
C ILE A 69 0.62 -0.83 5.39
N SER A 70 1.72 -0.13 5.06
CA SER A 70 1.89 0.55 3.78
C SER A 70 2.33 -0.43 2.69
N VAL A 71 1.65 -0.40 1.54
CA VAL A 71 2.04 -1.12 0.32
C VAL A 71 2.15 -0.11 -0.82
N ASP A 72 3.31 0.53 -0.94
CA ASP A 72 3.50 1.69 -1.82
C ASP A 72 4.90 1.80 -2.43
N GLY A 73 5.70 0.72 -2.40
CA GLY A 73 7.06 0.72 -2.91
C GLY A 73 8.03 1.68 -2.21
N GLY A 74 7.69 2.10 -0.98
CA GLY A 74 8.51 3.00 -0.15
C GLY A 74 8.16 4.47 -0.30
N MET A 75 7.09 4.82 -1.03
CA MET A 75 6.67 6.20 -1.26
C MET A 75 6.41 6.96 0.05
N THR A 76 5.83 6.30 1.07
CA THR A 76 5.62 6.89 2.41
C THR A 76 6.91 7.37 3.08
N VAL A 77 8.08 6.79 2.78
CA VAL A 77 9.37 7.16 3.42
C VAL A 77 9.81 8.57 3.02
N ASN A 78 9.64 8.93 1.75
CA ASN A 78 10.03 10.26 1.24
C ASN A 78 8.92 11.30 1.40
N GLY A 79 7.69 10.88 1.74
CA GLY A 79 6.54 11.76 1.91
C GLY A 79 6.18 12.54 0.62
N PHE A 80 5.38 13.60 0.78
CA PHE A 80 5.07 14.55 -0.31
C PHE A 80 6.05 15.73 -0.37
N TYR A 81 7.15 15.67 0.38
CA TYR A 81 8.09 16.78 0.39
C TYR A 81 8.74 16.91 -1.00
N PRO A 82 8.80 18.13 -1.56
CA PRO A 82 9.59 18.36 -2.75
C PRO A 82 11.04 17.98 -2.42
N THR A 83 11.69 17.26 -3.33
CA THR A 83 13.14 17.14 -3.28
C THR A 83 13.69 18.56 -3.38
N HIS A 84 14.38 19.00 -2.34
CA HIS A 84 15.17 20.22 -2.42
C HIS A 84 16.44 19.84 -3.18
N ASP A 85 16.44 20.16 -4.47
CA ASP A 85 17.66 20.23 -5.27
C ASP A 85 18.68 21.18 -4.61
#